data_AF-A0A961Y327-F1
#
_entry.id   AF-A0A961Y327-F1
#
_cell.length_a   1.000
_cell.length_b   1.000
_cell.length_c   1.000
_cell.angle_alpha   90.00
_cell.angle_beta   90.00
_cell.angle_gamma   90.00
#
_symmetry.space_group_name_H-M   'P 1'
#
loop_
_entity.id
_entity.type
_entity.pdbx_description
1 polymer ?
#
loop_
_entity_poly.entity_id
_entity_poly.type
_entity_poly.pdbx_seq_one_letter_code
_entity_poly.pdbx_strand_id
1 'polypeptide(L)'
;MNSQGKAVTIVMVEDDEGHARLIEKNIRRAGVNNEIVPFTNGTDALNFMLGPDGSGEVSAGRHLLILLDLNLPDMTGIDIL
;
A
#
# COMPACT_ATOMS: atom_id res chain seq x y z
N MET A 1 -14.00 4.81 26.89
CA MET A 1 -13.16 3.86 26.15
C MET A 1 -12.28 4.69 25.24
N ASN A 2 -10.96 4.73 25.46
CA ASN A 2 -10.06 5.48 24.57
C ASN A 2 -10.06 4.78 23.22
N SER A 3 -10.78 5.35 22.25
CA SER A 3 -10.55 5.10 20.84
C SER A 3 -9.20 5.69 20.46
N GLN A 4 -8.12 5.01 20.84
CA GLN A 4 -6.83 5.18 20.18
C GLN A 4 -7.09 4.80 18.72
N GLY A 5 -7.20 5.78 17.84
CA GLY A 5 -7.38 5.52 16.41
C GLY A 5 -6.25 4.61 15.95
N LYS A 6 -6.59 3.47 15.32
CA LYS A 6 -5.58 2.59 14.74
C LYS A 6 -4.82 3.40 13.69
N ALA A 7 -3.48 3.36 13.74
CA ALA A 7 -2.66 4.04 12.77
C ALA A 7 -2.94 3.49 11.36
N VAL A 8 -3.00 4.39 10.38
CA VAL A 8 -3.10 4.02 8.97
C VAL A 8 -1.75 3.47 8.51
N THR A 9 -1.73 2.34 7.80
CA THR A 9 -0.57 1.85 7.07
C THR A 9 -0.70 2.29 5.60
N ILE A 10 0.36 2.86 5.04
CA ILE A 10 0.42 3.22 3.62
C ILE A 10 0.97 2.01 2.87
N VAL A 11 0.21 1.48 1.93
CA VAL A 11 0.68 0.46 1.00
C VAL A 11 1.04 1.16 -0.31
N MET A 12 2.32 1.10 -0.70
CA MET A 12 2.82 1.75 -1.91
C MET A 12 3.14 0.69 -2.96
N VAL A 13 2.52 0.78 -4.13
CA VAL A 13 2.70 -0.16 -5.25
C VAL A 13 3.23 0.64 -6.44
N GLU A 14 4.54 0.54 -6.67
CA GLU A 14 5.29 1.30 -7.68
C GLU A 14 6.52 0.47 -8.06
N ASP A 15 6.71 0.20 -9.35
CA ASP A 15 7.81 -0.62 -9.86
C ASP A 15 9.09 0.19 -10.11
N ASP A 16 8.98 1.51 -10.37
CA ASP A 16 10.14 2.38 -10.51
C ASP A 16 10.73 2.80 -9.14
N GLU A 17 11.96 2.37 -8.87
CA GLU A 17 12.66 2.67 -7.61
C GLU A 17 12.85 4.19 -7.40
N GLY A 18 13.05 4.95 -8.48
CA GLY A 18 13.21 6.40 -8.45
C GLY A 18 11.93 7.11 -7.99
N HIS A 19 10.78 6.72 -8.56
CA HIS A 19 9.46 7.19 -8.16
C HIS A 19 9.16 6.80 -6.71
N ALA A 20 9.33 5.52 -6.35
CA ALA A 20 9.07 5.02 -5.00
C ALA A 20 9.84 5.82 -3.96
N ARG A 21 11.13 6.06 -4.22
CA ARG A 21 11.99 6.86 -3.33
C ARG A 21 11.57 8.32 -3.25
N LEU A 22 11.10 8.91 -4.35
CA LEU A 22 10.62 10.29 -4.37
C LEU A 22 9.30 10.43 -3.59
N ILE A 23 8.39 9.47 -3.75
CA ILE A 23 7.12 9.39 -3.02
C ILE A 23 7.40 9.29 -1.52
N GLU A 24 8.18 8.31 -1.07
CA GLU A 24 8.51 8.13 0.34
C GLU A 24 9.15 9.40 0.92
N LYS A 25 10.13 9.97 0.24
CA LYS A 25 10.80 11.20 0.67
C LYS A 25 9.84 12.36 0.87
N ASN A 26 8.87 12.53 -0.03
CA ASN A 26 7.89 13.61 0.06
C ASN A 26 6.86 13.35 1.17
N ILE A 27 6.42 12.11 1.37
CA ILE A 27 5.57 11.70 2.50
C ILE A 27 6.26 12.04 3.83
N ARG A 28 7.52 11.65 3.99
CA ARG A 28 8.30 11.96 5.21
C ARG A 28 8.51 13.45 5.42
N ARG A 29 8.77 14.20 4.35
CA ARG A 29 8.89 15.68 4.41
C ARG A 29 7.59 16.38 4.81
N ALA A 30 6.44 15.79 4.49
CA ALA A 30 5.14 16.28 4.94
C ALA A 30 4.84 15.97 6.41
N GLY A 31 5.75 15.32 7.14
CA GLY A 31 5.57 14.93 8.53
C GLY A 31 4.70 13.69 8.72
N VAL A 32 4.38 12.98 7.64
CA VAL A 32 3.62 11.72 7.69
C VAL A 32 4.58 10.59 8.10
N ASN A 33 4.41 10.12 9.34
CA ASN A 33 5.26 9.09 9.96
C ASN A 33 4.62 7.70 9.98
N ASN A 34 3.50 7.53 9.27
CA ASN A 34 2.84 6.24 9.10
C ASN A 34 3.80 5.21 8.50
N GLU A 35 3.60 3.94 8.86
CA GLU A 35 4.30 2.82 8.21
C GLU A 35 4.02 2.85 6.71
N ILE A 36 5.07 2.67 5.90
CA ILE A 36 4.96 2.52 4.45
C ILE A 36 5.44 1.11 4.11
N VAL A 37 4.58 0.32 3.47
CA VAL A 37 4.89 -1.04 3.01
C VAL A 37 4.98 -0.99 1.47
N PRO A 38 6.19 -1.06 0.89
CA PRO A 38 6.39 -0.98 -0.54
C PRO A 38 6.22 -2.34 -1.23
N PHE A 39 5.69 -2.31 -2.45
CA PHE A 39 5.58 -3.42 -3.40
C PHE A 39 5.96 -2.92 -4.79
N THR A 40 6.59 -3.78 -5.58
CA THR A 40 7.02 -3.46 -6.96
C THR A 40 6.16 -4.16 -8.02
N ASN A 41 5.13 -4.90 -7.61
CA ASN A 41 4.21 -5.62 -8.48
C ASN A 41 2.84 -5.74 -7.81
N GLY A 42 1.80 -5.92 -8.62
CA GLY A 42 0.42 -5.96 -8.14
C GLY A 42 0.08 -7.26 -7.41
N THR A 43 0.68 -8.38 -7.83
CA THR A 43 0.42 -9.71 -7.24
C THR A 43 0.78 -9.75 -5.75
N ASP A 44 1.97 -9.30 -5.38
CA ASP A 44 2.43 -9.28 -3.99
C ASP A 44 1.61 -8.29 -3.15
N ALA A 45 1.24 -7.15 -3.73
CA ALA A 45 0.39 -6.17 -3.09
C ALA A 45 -1.01 -6.74 -2.78
N LEU A 46 -1.62 -7.43 -3.76
CA LEU A 46 -2.91 -8.11 -3.60
C LEU A 46 -2.82 -9.23 -2.56
N ASN A 47 -1.78 -10.06 -2.59
CA ASN A 47 -1.57 -11.12 -1.60
C ASN A 47 -1.46 -10.56 -0.17
N PHE A 48 -0.81 -9.40 -0.01
CA PHE A 48 -0.70 -8.73 1.28
C PHE A 48 -2.04 -8.15 1.77
N MET A 49 -2.85 -7.59 0.87
CA MET A 49 -4.12 -6.96 1.22
C MET A 49 -5.23 -7.99 1.42
N LEU A 50 -5.31 -8.98 0.54
CA LEU A 50 -6.40 -9.95 0.48
C LEU A 50 -6.09 -11.25 1.21
N GLY A 51 -4.81 -11.57 1.41
CA GLY A 51 -4.39 -12.86 1.91
C GLY A 51 -4.43 -13.96 0.82
N PRO A 52 -3.89 -15.15 1.12
CA PRO A 52 -3.73 -16.22 0.14
C PRO A 52 -5.07 -16.83 -0.36
N ASP A 53 -6.17 -16.61 0.37
CA ASP A 53 -7.51 -17.05 -0.01
C ASP A 53 -8.31 -15.97 -0.74
N GLY A 54 -7.75 -14.76 -0.90
CA GLY A 54 -8.40 -13.63 -1.56
C GLY A 54 -9.55 -12.99 -0.75
N SER A 55 -9.78 -13.40 0.49
CA SER A 55 -10.96 -12.99 1.27
C SER A 55 -10.89 -11.55 1.78
N GLY A 56 -9.69 -11.01 1.96
CA GLY A 56 -9.47 -9.72 2.64
C GLY A 56 -9.61 -9.80 4.16
N GLU A 57 -9.89 -10.96 4.76
CA GLU A 57 -10.05 -11.10 6.21
C GLU A 57 -8.79 -10.67 6.97
N VAL A 58 -7.61 -10.92 6.39
CA VAL A 58 -6.31 -10.48 6.93
C VAL A 58 -6.22 -8.95 7.10
N SER A 59 -7.03 -8.19 6.36
CA SER A 59 -7.06 -6.73 6.39
C SER A 59 -8.32 -6.13 7.02
N ALA A 60 -9.31 -6.94 7.40
CA ALA A 60 -10.62 -6.48 7.91
C ALA A 60 -10.55 -5.55 9.14
N GLY A 61 -9.44 -5.57 9.89
CA GLY A 61 -9.20 -4.68 11.04
C GLY A 61 -8.10 -3.62 10.83
N ARG A 62 -7.55 -3.51 9.63
CA ARG A 62 -6.44 -2.61 9.28
C ARG A 62 -7.00 -1.35 8.63
N HIS A 63 -6.36 -0.21 8.88
CA HIS A 63 -6.64 1.02 8.14
C HIS A 63 -5.55 1.16 7.09
N LEU A 64 -5.90 1.01 5.82
CA LEU A 64 -4.95 1.03 4.71
C LEU A 64 -5.20 2.25 3.83
N LEU A 65 -4.12 2.94 3.45
CA LEU A 65 -4.09 3.89 2.34
C LEU A 65 -3.26 3.28 1.23
N ILE A 66 -3.83 3.09 0.05
CA ILE A 66 -3.13 2.48 -1.08
C ILE A 66 -2.68 3.60 -2.03
N LEU A 67 -1.38 3.69 -2.27
CA LEU A 67 -0.77 4.50 -3.33
C LEU A 67 -0.40 3.53 -4.46
N LEU A 68 -1.14 3.57 -5.56
CA LEU A 68 -1.08 2.59 -6.63
C LEU A 68 -0.68 3.25 -7.94
N ASP A 69 0.44 2.82 -8.53
CA ASP A 69 0.71 3.08 -9.94
C ASP A 69 -0.16 2.18 -10.84
N LEU A 70 -0.58 2.73 -11.96
CA LEU A 70 -1.42 2.03 -12.94
C LEU A 70 -0.60 1.16 -13.91
N ASN A 71 0.69 1.43 -14.04
CA ASN A 71 1.58 0.74 -14.98
C ASN A 71 2.50 -0.25 -14.25
N LEU A 72 1.95 -1.35 -13.77
CA LEU A 72 2.74 -2.38 -13.09
C LEU A 72 3.24 -3.43 -14.09
N PRO A 73 4.36 -4.12 -13.79
CA PRO A 73 4.98 -5.08 -14.70
C PRO A 73 4.13 -6.34 -14.92
N ASP A 74 3.27 -6.71 -13.98
CA ASP A 74 2.50 -7.97 -13.97
C ASP A 74 0.99 -7.79 -14.19
N MET A 75 0.46 -6.57 -14.03
CA MET A 75 -0.96 -6.25 -14.26
C MET A 75 -1.16 -4.75 -14.47
N THR A 76 -2.33 -4.33 -14.94
CA THR A 76 -2.67 -2.91 -14.83
C THR A 76 -3.21 -2.63 -13.43
N GLY A 77 -2.85 -1.49 -12.83
CA GLY A 77 -3.43 -1.07 -11.55
C GLY A 77 -4.96 -0.87 -11.60
N ILE A 78 -5.55 -0.80 -12.80
CA ILE A 78 -7.01 -0.80 -12.98
C ILE A 78 -7.63 -2.13 -12.54
N ASP A 79 -6.95 -3.27 -12.72
CA ASP A 79 -7.46 -4.59 -12.33
C ASP A 79 -7.54 -4.75 -10.80
N ILE A 80 -6.91 -3.83 -10.05
CA ILE A 80 -6.88 -3.81 -8.58
C ILE A 80 -8.03 -2.96 -7.99
N LEU A 81 -8.61 -2.03 -8.78
CA LEU A 81 -9.69 -1.12 -8.35
C LEU A 81 -11.09 -1.73 -8.48
#